data_AF-A0A1I1V7Q1-F1
#
_entry.id   AF-A0A1I1V7Q1-F1
#
_cell.length_a   1.000
_cell.length_b   1.000
_cell.length_c   1.000
_cell.angle_alpha   90.00
_cell.angle_beta   90.00
_cell.angle_gamma   90.00
#
_symmetry.space_group_name_H-M   'P 1'
#
loop_
_entity.id
_entity.type
_entity.pdbx_description
1 polymer ?
#
loop_
_entity_poly.entity_id
_entity_poly.type
_entity_poly.pdbx_seq_one_letter_code
_entity_poly.pdbx_strand_id
1 'polypeptide(L)'
;MPLYIDDVFLDSLAYEEVAVALWAIRLHASDEAVTPTIALRLIRQYLQPLIPPEHCHLLYKQRVPTWNGIWGIYASLGFAVCQSNDPRLLEVMKAVQLIHANTTWPPREYTFPTVVEVTNFLSICNHLQIPAQGMIRAEDGSQIDLFSFCTLCWRQPLTGRKLCAHHAPNAPLQDEVGTQAAAARYKSGVRQRERFDKEVNRILTKEVTEFHEGLFTPVVLFPEQDIAIWLTERRPLLWRLLSERQQELNDGNAVSLLLDLLHSPDGLPPKAYQIYRQINRHLQGHPLLIWPMLMRAEGWYRC
;
A
#
# COMPACT_ATOMS: atom_id res chain seq x y z
N MET A 1 20.48 -7.87 -10.12
CA MET A 1 19.42 -8.34 -11.03
C MET A 1 19.66 -7.62 -12.35
N PRO A 2 19.94 -8.33 -13.46
CA PRO A 2 20.24 -7.66 -14.72
C PRO A 2 18.98 -6.97 -15.30
N LEU A 3 19.16 -6.07 -16.27
CA LEU A 3 18.07 -5.37 -16.95
C LEU A 3 17.62 -6.16 -18.19
N TYR A 4 16.40 -6.65 -18.19
CA TYR A 4 15.81 -7.53 -19.22
C TYR A 4 14.98 -6.74 -20.24
N ILE A 5 15.59 -5.82 -20.99
CA ILE A 5 14.90 -5.07 -22.06
C ILE A 5 15.28 -5.67 -23.41
N ASP A 6 14.31 -6.26 -24.10
CA ASP A 6 14.46 -6.74 -25.47
C ASP A 6 14.26 -5.63 -26.52
N ASP A 7 14.55 -5.94 -27.78
CA ASP A 7 14.44 -4.99 -28.88
C ASP A 7 12.97 -4.63 -29.20
N VAL A 8 12.02 -5.51 -28.88
CA VAL A 8 10.58 -5.23 -29.06
C VAL A 8 10.13 -4.05 -28.19
N PHE A 9 10.65 -3.94 -26.97
CA PHE A 9 10.38 -2.77 -26.12
C PHE A 9 11.00 -1.48 -26.67
N LEU A 10 12.18 -1.55 -27.30
CA LEU A 10 12.82 -0.38 -27.90
C LEU A 10 12.02 0.12 -29.11
N ASP A 11 11.56 -0.82 -29.96
CA ASP A 11 10.74 -0.53 -31.13
C ASP A 11 9.34 0.02 -30.78
N SER A 12 8.90 -0.16 -29.53
CA SER A 12 7.62 0.36 -29.03
C SER A 12 7.62 1.86 -28.73
N LEU A 13 8.80 2.48 -28.66
CA LEU A 13 8.95 3.91 -28.37
C LEU A 13 8.89 4.73 -29.66
N ALA A 14 8.04 5.77 -29.66
CA ALA A 14 7.83 6.61 -30.84
C ALA A 14 8.91 7.70 -31.02
N TYR A 15 9.65 8.03 -29.96
CA TYR A 15 10.75 9.00 -29.99
C TYR A 15 12.10 8.29 -30.02
N GLU A 16 12.83 8.45 -31.11
CA GLU A 16 14.12 7.81 -31.35
C GLU A 16 15.14 8.16 -30.25
N GLU A 17 15.20 9.40 -29.79
CA GLU A 17 16.16 9.80 -28.76
C GLU A 17 15.91 9.07 -27.43
N VAL A 18 14.65 8.76 -27.13
CA VAL A 18 14.27 7.99 -25.93
C VAL A 18 14.62 6.52 -26.10
N ALA A 19 14.40 5.95 -27.28
CA ALA A 19 14.80 4.58 -27.61
C ALA A 19 16.33 4.41 -27.51
N VAL A 20 17.11 5.35 -28.06
CA VAL A 20 18.58 5.38 -27.97
C VAL A 20 19.03 5.50 -26.52
N ALA A 21 18.41 6.36 -25.72
CA ALA A 21 18.72 6.47 -24.31
C ALA A 21 18.44 5.17 -23.54
N LEU A 22 17.31 4.50 -23.82
CA LEU A 22 16.96 3.23 -23.20
C LEU A 22 17.92 2.10 -23.61
N TRP A 23 18.33 2.08 -24.87
CA TRP A 23 19.36 1.16 -25.37
C TRP A 23 20.71 1.39 -24.69
N ALA A 24 21.12 2.64 -24.49
CA ALA A 24 22.35 2.98 -23.78
C ALA A 24 22.31 2.55 -22.30
N ILE A 25 21.15 2.70 -21.64
CA ILE A 25 20.92 2.19 -20.28
C ILE A 25 21.05 0.66 -20.27
N ARG A 26 20.47 -0.04 -21.24
CA ARG A 26 20.59 -1.51 -21.38
C ARG A 26 22.04 -1.95 -21.52
N LEU A 27 22.79 -1.30 -22.40
CA LEU A 27 24.21 -1.61 -22.62
C LEU A 27 25.03 -1.37 -21.35
N HIS A 28 24.78 -0.28 -20.63
CA HIS A 28 25.49 0.00 -19.37
C HIS A 28 25.10 -0.98 -18.25
N ALA A 29 23.90 -1.54 -18.29
CA ALA A 29 23.37 -2.47 -17.31
C ALA A 29 23.69 -3.95 -17.62
N SER A 30 24.35 -4.27 -18.74
CA SER A 30 24.60 -5.66 -19.16
C SER A 30 25.54 -6.40 -18.20
N ASP A 31 26.46 -5.68 -17.59
CA ASP A 31 27.59 -6.26 -16.86
C ASP A 31 27.41 -6.22 -15.33
N GLU A 32 26.33 -5.60 -14.84
CA GLU A 32 26.11 -5.38 -13.41
C GLU A 32 24.71 -5.73 -12.93
N ALA A 33 24.61 -6.08 -11.65
CA ALA A 33 23.33 -6.20 -10.98
C ALA A 33 22.69 -4.81 -10.80
N VAL A 34 21.59 -4.53 -11.50
CA VAL A 34 20.85 -3.29 -11.36
C VAL A 34 20.10 -3.23 -10.02
N THR A 35 20.58 -2.35 -9.16
CA THR A 35 19.92 -1.94 -7.91
C THR A 35 19.08 -0.68 -8.14
N PRO A 36 18.17 -0.29 -7.23
CA PRO A 36 17.44 0.98 -7.35
C PRO A 36 18.36 2.20 -7.52
N THR A 37 19.51 2.19 -6.82
CA THR A 37 20.51 3.25 -6.92
C THR A 37 21.10 3.33 -8.32
N ILE A 38 21.48 2.19 -8.91
CA ILE A 38 22.02 2.13 -10.27
C ILE A 38 20.96 2.54 -11.28
N ALA A 39 19.74 1.99 -11.18
CA ALA A 39 18.64 2.34 -12.07
C ALA A 39 18.33 3.85 -12.02
N LEU A 40 18.21 4.44 -10.83
CA LEU A 40 17.94 5.87 -10.69
C LEU A 40 19.07 6.74 -11.22
N ARG A 41 20.34 6.33 -11.03
CA ARG A 41 21.51 7.00 -11.63
C ARG A 41 21.42 7.00 -13.15
N LEU A 42 21.14 5.84 -13.76
CA LEU A 42 21.05 5.70 -15.21
C LEU A 42 19.86 6.48 -15.80
N ILE A 43 18.71 6.47 -15.13
CA ILE A 43 17.55 7.31 -15.50
C ILE A 43 17.96 8.79 -15.53
N ARG A 44 18.63 9.28 -14.48
CA ARG A 44 19.08 10.68 -14.43
C ARG A 44 20.14 11.00 -15.48
N GLN A 45 21.04 10.07 -15.75
CA GLN A 45 22.13 10.28 -16.70
C GLN A 45 21.62 10.35 -18.14
N TYR A 46 20.74 9.43 -18.54
CA TYR A 46 20.36 9.26 -19.95
C TYR A 46 18.98 9.83 -20.30
N LEU A 47 18.02 9.85 -19.36
CA LEU A 47 16.67 10.34 -19.64
C LEU A 47 16.45 11.80 -19.22
N GLN A 48 17.14 12.31 -18.19
CA GLN A 48 17.02 13.71 -17.78
C GLN A 48 17.27 14.71 -18.91
N PRO A 49 18.28 14.54 -19.79
CA PRO A 49 18.51 15.49 -20.89
C PRO A 49 17.35 15.58 -21.88
N LEU A 50 16.44 14.60 -21.88
CA LEU A 50 15.27 14.52 -22.75
C LEU A 50 14.01 15.12 -22.11
N ILE A 51 14.08 15.50 -20.83
CA ILE A 51 12.96 16.08 -20.07
C ILE A 51 13.04 17.61 -20.17
N PRO A 52 11.91 18.31 -20.43
CA PRO A 52 11.86 19.77 -20.37
C PRO A 52 12.36 20.32 -19.02
N PRO A 53 13.14 21.43 -18.99
CA PRO A 53 13.76 21.95 -17.77
C PRO A 53 12.80 22.14 -16.59
N GLU A 54 11.57 22.59 -16.86
CA GLU A 54 10.50 22.78 -15.89
C GLU A 54 10.09 21.49 -15.17
N HIS A 55 10.31 20.32 -15.78
CA HIS A 55 9.94 19.01 -15.25
C HIS A 55 11.14 18.19 -14.73
N CYS A 56 12.38 18.62 -14.95
CA CYS A 56 13.59 17.92 -14.50
C CYS A 56 13.60 17.64 -12.98
N HIS A 57 13.01 18.53 -12.18
CA HIS A 57 12.92 18.39 -10.72
C HIS A 57 12.17 17.11 -10.29
N LEU A 58 11.32 16.54 -11.15
CA LEU A 58 10.55 15.32 -10.87
C LEU A 58 11.45 14.10 -10.64
N LEU A 59 12.61 14.03 -11.29
CA LEU A 59 13.60 12.96 -11.09
C LEU A 59 14.30 13.02 -9.72
N TYR A 60 14.19 14.15 -9.03
CA TYR A 60 14.88 14.44 -7.77
C TYR A 60 13.94 14.46 -6.55
N LYS A 61 12.62 14.31 -6.75
CA LYS A 61 11.65 14.21 -5.65
C LYS A 61 11.93 13.05 -4.69
N GLN A 62 12.62 12.00 -5.18
CA GLN A 62 12.98 10.83 -4.38
C GLN A 62 14.37 10.97 -3.75
N ARG A 63 14.40 11.15 -2.42
CA ARG A 63 15.64 11.26 -1.63
C ARG A 63 16.32 9.91 -1.40
N VAL A 64 15.56 8.81 -1.38
CA VAL A 64 16.09 7.46 -1.15
C VAL A 64 15.83 6.60 -2.40
N PRO A 65 16.87 6.02 -3.03
CA PRO A 65 16.69 5.15 -4.19
C PRO A 65 15.97 3.85 -3.81
N THR A 66 14.70 3.74 -4.20
CA THR A 66 13.88 2.53 -4.02
C THR A 66 13.11 2.26 -5.32
N TRP A 67 12.70 1.01 -5.56
CA TRP A 67 11.90 0.66 -6.74
C TRP A 67 10.56 1.41 -6.75
N ASN A 68 9.91 1.54 -5.59
CA ASN A 68 8.70 2.37 -5.42
C ASN A 68 8.97 3.85 -5.72
N GLY A 69 10.16 4.36 -5.38
CA GLY A 69 10.57 5.71 -5.74
C GLY A 69 10.70 5.91 -7.25
N ILE A 70 11.33 4.96 -7.95
CA ILE A 70 11.43 4.99 -9.43
C ILE A 70 10.04 4.92 -10.07
N TRP A 71 9.14 4.11 -9.52
CA TRP A 71 7.74 4.12 -9.94
C TRP A 71 7.04 5.47 -9.66
N GLY A 72 7.31 6.09 -8.52
CA GLY A 72 6.79 7.43 -8.21
C GLY A 72 7.27 8.50 -9.21
N ILE A 73 8.46 8.31 -9.81
CA ILE A 73 8.93 9.15 -10.92
C ILE A 73 8.07 8.92 -12.16
N TYR A 74 7.81 7.66 -12.56
CA TYR A 74 6.86 7.35 -13.64
C TYR A 74 5.51 8.04 -13.44
N ALA A 75 4.91 7.91 -12.24
CA ALA A 75 3.62 8.53 -11.93
C ALA A 75 3.67 10.06 -12.00
N SER A 76 4.75 10.67 -11.49
CA SER A 76 4.93 12.13 -11.52
C SER A 76 5.11 12.65 -12.95
N LEU A 77 5.82 11.91 -13.80
CA LEU A 77 5.95 12.23 -15.22
C LEU A 77 4.61 12.12 -15.92
N GLY A 78 3.81 11.09 -15.63
CA GLY A 78 2.46 10.94 -16.19
C GLY A 78 1.53 12.11 -15.86
N PHE A 79 1.58 12.61 -14.62
CA PHE A 79 0.83 13.82 -14.25
C PHE A 79 1.30 15.05 -15.04
N ALA A 80 2.61 15.22 -15.24
CA ALA A 80 3.16 16.30 -16.05
C ALA A 80 2.80 16.18 -17.54
N VAL A 81 2.72 14.95 -18.07
CA VAL A 81 2.21 14.69 -19.43
C VAL A 81 0.76 15.14 -19.55
N CYS A 82 -0.10 14.86 -18.57
CA CYS A 82 -1.49 15.32 -18.60
C CYS A 82 -1.62 16.86 -18.60
N GLN A 83 -0.65 17.58 -18.01
CA GLN A 83 -0.68 19.04 -17.95
C GLN A 83 -0.10 19.70 -19.20
N SER A 84 1.01 19.16 -19.73
CA SER A 84 1.75 19.74 -20.86
C SER A 84 1.32 19.18 -22.22
N ASN A 85 0.71 17.99 -22.23
CA ASN A 85 0.48 17.16 -23.41
C ASN A 85 1.77 16.94 -24.24
N ASP A 86 2.94 16.92 -23.60
CA ASP A 86 4.23 16.74 -24.27
C ASP A 86 4.45 15.26 -24.63
N PRO A 87 4.49 14.92 -25.94
CA PRO A 87 4.68 13.54 -26.39
C PRO A 87 6.08 13.00 -26.07
N ARG A 88 7.12 13.85 -25.98
CA ARG A 88 8.46 13.41 -25.58
C ARG A 88 8.48 13.01 -24.11
N LEU A 89 7.78 13.76 -23.26
CA LEU A 89 7.65 13.45 -21.84
C LEU A 89 6.87 12.14 -21.62
N LEU A 90 5.89 11.85 -22.47
CA LEU A 90 5.16 10.56 -22.47
C LEU A 90 6.10 9.38 -22.78
N GLU A 91 6.99 9.53 -23.76
CA GLU A 91 7.96 8.48 -24.08
C GLU A 91 9.00 8.29 -22.96
N VAL A 92 9.48 9.38 -22.35
CA VAL A 92 10.36 9.29 -21.16
C VAL A 92 9.65 8.58 -20.00
N MET A 93 8.37 8.87 -19.77
CA MET A 93 7.55 8.15 -18.80
C MET A 93 7.52 6.64 -19.09
N LYS A 94 7.22 6.23 -20.34
CA LYS A 94 7.24 4.82 -20.75
C LYS A 94 8.61 4.17 -20.54
N ALA A 95 9.70 4.85 -20.86
CA ALA A 95 11.05 4.34 -20.64
C ALA A 95 11.34 4.08 -19.15
N VAL A 96 10.93 4.98 -18.26
CA VAL A 96 11.05 4.78 -16.80
C VAL A 96 10.23 3.57 -16.34
N GLN A 97 9.02 3.37 -16.87
CA GLN A 97 8.20 2.19 -16.59
C GLN A 97 8.89 0.90 -17.04
N LEU A 98 9.44 0.87 -18.26
CA LEU A 98 10.15 -0.29 -18.81
C LEU A 98 11.38 -0.65 -17.98
N ILE A 99 12.16 0.35 -17.54
CA ILE A 99 13.31 0.14 -16.64
C ILE A 99 12.84 -0.45 -15.32
N HIS A 100 11.80 0.12 -14.70
CA HIS A 100 11.26 -0.41 -13.45
C HIS A 100 10.82 -1.88 -13.60
N ALA A 101 9.96 -2.15 -14.58
CA ALA A 101 9.38 -3.47 -14.82
C ALA A 101 10.45 -4.53 -15.11
N ASN A 102 11.45 -4.21 -15.93
CA ASN A 102 12.36 -5.22 -16.46
C ASN A 102 13.67 -5.35 -15.67
N THR A 103 13.75 -4.84 -14.45
CA THR A 103 14.91 -5.10 -13.55
C THR A 103 14.83 -6.45 -12.84
N THR A 104 13.81 -7.26 -13.15
CA THR A 104 13.60 -8.62 -12.63
C THR A 104 13.05 -9.52 -13.73
N TRP A 105 13.22 -10.83 -13.58
CA TRP A 105 12.51 -11.84 -14.38
C TRP A 105 11.76 -12.82 -13.47
N PRO A 106 10.42 -12.96 -13.59
CA PRO A 106 9.54 -12.25 -14.51
C PRO A 106 9.53 -10.72 -14.25
N PRO A 107 9.08 -9.90 -15.23
CA PRO A 107 8.98 -8.45 -15.04
C PRO A 107 8.21 -8.09 -13.77
N ARG A 108 8.63 -7.03 -13.08
CA ARG A 108 7.93 -6.49 -11.91
C ARG A 108 6.53 -6.09 -12.35
N GLU A 109 5.54 -6.91 -12.01
CA GLU A 109 4.17 -6.45 -11.96
C GLU A 109 4.07 -5.46 -10.81
N TYR A 110 3.65 -4.23 -11.11
CA TYR A 110 3.33 -3.28 -10.07
C TYR A 110 2.11 -3.81 -9.32
N THR A 111 2.32 -4.31 -8.12
CA THR A 111 1.26 -4.30 -7.13
C THR A 111 1.13 -2.84 -6.71
N PHE A 112 0.01 -2.20 -7.05
CA PHE A 112 -0.52 -1.11 -6.22
C PHE A 112 -0.37 -1.55 -4.75
N PRO A 113 -0.22 -0.64 -3.76
CA PRO A 113 -0.56 -1.02 -2.39
C PRO A 113 -1.84 -1.82 -2.54
N THR A 114 -1.80 -3.12 -2.19
CA THR A 114 -2.69 -4.19 -2.70
C THR A 114 -4.16 -4.00 -2.30
N VAL A 115 -4.47 -2.80 -1.85
CA VAL A 115 -5.46 -2.37 -0.91
C VAL A 115 -5.65 -0.87 -1.20
N VAL A 116 -6.70 -0.56 -1.97
CA VAL A 116 -7.04 0.78 -2.49
C VAL A 116 -7.17 1.85 -1.39
N GLU A 117 -7.62 1.44 -0.21
CA GLU A 117 -7.72 2.23 1.01
C GLU A 117 -6.36 2.72 1.50
N VAL A 118 -5.28 1.95 1.37
CA VAL A 118 -3.92 2.38 1.76
C VAL A 118 -3.45 3.48 0.81
N THR A 119 -3.72 3.33 -0.49
CA THR A 119 -3.38 4.34 -1.48
C THR A 119 -4.10 5.66 -1.20
N ASN A 120 -5.40 5.59 -0.92
CA ASN A 120 -6.19 6.78 -0.59
C ASN A 120 -5.78 7.40 0.74
N PHE A 121 -5.53 6.59 1.77
CA PHE A 121 -5.02 7.06 3.06
C PHE A 121 -3.73 7.86 2.91
N LEU A 122 -2.75 7.33 2.18
CA LEU A 122 -1.49 8.03 1.93
C LEU A 122 -1.69 9.30 1.09
N SER A 123 -2.60 9.27 0.12
CA SER A 123 -2.96 10.45 -0.68
C SER A 123 -3.57 11.57 0.18
N ILE A 124 -4.52 11.23 1.06
CA ILE A 124 -5.15 12.16 2.00
C ILE A 124 -4.10 12.73 2.95
N CYS A 125 -3.25 11.88 3.54
CA CYS A 125 -2.15 12.32 4.42
C CYS A 125 -1.19 13.28 3.71
N ASN A 126 -0.81 12.98 2.47
CA ASN A 126 0.07 13.84 1.68
C ASN A 126 -0.58 15.20 1.38
N HIS A 127 -1.88 15.22 1.05
CA HIS A 127 -2.60 16.48 0.83
C HIS A 127 -2.60 17.34 2.09
N LEU A 128 -2.86 16.72 3.24
CA LEU A 128 -2.88 17.35 4.57
C LEU A 128 -1.47 17.65 5.14
N GLN A 129 -0.40 17.35 4.40
CA GLN A 129 0.99 17.48 4.86
C GLN A 129 1.30 16.66 6.14
N ILE A 130 0.56 15.58 6.38
CA ILE A 130 0.82 14.66 7.49
C ILE A 130 1.96 13.71 7.07
N PRO A 131 3.05 13.59 7.84
CA PRO A 131 4.22 12.81 7.45
C PRO A 131 4.04 11.29 7.69
N ALA A 132 2.91 10.72 7.25
CA ALA A 132 2.56 9.31 7.45
C ALA A 132 3.64 8.34 6.94
N GLN A 133 4.35 8.68 5.86
CA GLN A 133 5.43 7.85 5.34
C GLN A 133 6.62 7.70 6.31
N GLY A 134 6.89 8.74 7.11
CA GLY A 134 7.91 8.70 8.16
C GLY A 134 7.46 7.81 9.34
N MET A 135 6.15 7.78 9.60
CA MET A 135 5.55 6.99 10.67
C MET A 135 5.48 5.49 10.35
N ILE A 136 5.68 5.04 9.11
CA ILE A 136 5.62 3.60 8.74
C ILE A 136 6.92 2.85 9.08
N ARG A 137 8.02 3.57 9.34
CA ARG A 137 9.32 2.96 9.68
C ARG A 137 9.38 2.70 11.19
N ALA A 138 9.91 1.53 11.57
CA ALA A 138 10.25 1.28 12.97
C ALA A 138 11.42 2.16 13.43
N GLU A 139 11.56 2.31 14.74
CA GLU A 139 12.65 3.07 15.38
C GLU A 139 14.04 2.54 15.03
N ASP A 140 14.18 1.24 14.75
CA ASP A 140 15.43 0.59 14.31
C ASP A 140 15.71 0.74 12.81
N GLY A 141 14.87 1.49 12.08
CA GLY A 141 14.96 1.68 10.64
C GLY A 141 14.41 0.52 9.81
N SER A 142 13.95 -0.57 10.44
CA SER A 142 13.27 -1.66 9.73
C SER A 142 11.90 -1.23 9.21
N GLN A 143 11.53 -1.72 8.05
CA GLN A 143 10.19 -1.48 7.49
C GLN A 143 9.22 -2.47 8.13
N ILE A 144 8.30 -2.00 8.98
CA ILE A 144 7.16 -2.80 9.42
C ILE A 144 6.11 -2.72 8.31
N ASP A 145 5.71 -3.87 7.78
CA ASP A 145 4.65 -3.94 6.77
C ASP A 145 3.26 -3.86 7.43
N LEU A 146 2.94 -2.69 7.98
CA LEU A 146 1.67 -2.40 8.67
C LEU A 146 0.46 -2.59 7.76
N PHE A 147 0.66 -2.41 6.45
CA PHE A 147 -0.38 -2.40 5.43
C PHE A 147 -0.41 -3.69 4.59
N SER A 148 0.31 -4.72 5.04
CA SER A 148 0.12 -6.10 4.57
C SER A 148 -1.20 -6.63 5.10
N PHE A 149 -2.19 -6.79 4.23
CA PHE A 149 -3.46 -7.40 4.59
C PHE A 149 -3.62 -8.75 3.92
N CYS A 150 -4.27 -9.67 4.63
CA CYS A 150 -4.78 -10.90 4.06
C CYS A 150 -5.67 -10.58 2.86
N THR A 151 -5.52 -11.30 1.75
CA THR A 151 -6.32 -11.07 0.53
C THR A 151 -7.82 -11.30 0.73
N LEU A 152 -8.23 -11.88 1.86
CA LEU A 152 -9.62 -12.14 2.20
C LEU A 152 -10.13 -11.33 3.39
N CYS A 153 -9.33 -10.51 4.09
CA CYS A 153 -9.80 -9.70 5.23
C CYS A 153 -8.82 -8.57 5.61
N TRP A 154 -8.95 -8.01 6.81
CA TRP A 154 -8.07 -6.95 7.36
C TRP A 154 -6.89 -7.47 8.17
N ARG A 155 -6.86 -8.78 8.49
CA ARG A 155 -5.82 -9.36 9.36
C ARG A 155 -4.48 -9.46 8.63
N GLN A 156 -3.38 -9.40 9.38
CA GLN A 156 -2.04 -9.59 8.84
C GLN A 156 -1.83 -10.99 8.27
N PRO A 157 -1.23 -11.11 7.08
CA PRO A 157 -0.90 -12.41 6.49
C PRO A 157 0.21 -13.11 7.27
N LEU A 158 0.26 -14.43 7.15
CA LEU A 158 1.40 -15.20 7.64
C LEU A 158 2.65 -14.86 6.80
N THR A 159 3.84 -14.90 7.41
CA THR A 159 5.10 -14.56 6.72
C THR A 159 5.27 -15.37 5.42
N GLY A 160 5.51 -14.68 4.31
CA GLY A 160 5.67 -15.28 2.98
C GLY A 160 4.38 -15.83 2.37
N ARG A 161 3.20 -15.51 2.94
CA ARG A 161 1.90 -15.91 2.42
C ARG A 161 1.03 -14.67 2.16
N LYS A 162 -0.07 -14.88 1.43
CA LYS A 162 -1.10 -13.87 1.17
C LYS A 162 -2.32 -13.96 2.12
N LEU A 163 -2.36 -14.99 2.97
CA LEU A 163 -3.48 -15.31 3.85
C LEU A 163 -3.07 -15.23 5.32
N CYS A 164 -3.97 -14.74 6.17
CA CYS A 164 -3.81 -14.76 7.63
C CYS A 164 -4.06 -16.16 8.20
N ALA A 165 -3.74 -16.35 9.48
CA ALA A 165 -4.00 -17.61 10.19
C ALA A 165 -5.47 -18.06 10.10
N HIS A 166 -6.41 -17.11 10.15
CA HIS A 166 -7.83 -17.42 10.05
C HIS A 166 -8.28 -17.92 8.66
N HIS A 167 -7.60 -17.52 7.60
CA HIS A 167 -7.95 -17.89 6.23
C HIS A 167 -7.00 -18.95 5.64
N ALA A 168 -6.04 -19.43 6.42
CA ALA A 168 -5.14 -20.49 6.00
C ALA A 168 -5.91 -21.83 5.93
N PRO A 169 -6.02 -22.48 4.76
CA PRO A 169 -6.88 -23.66 4.58
C PRO A 169 -6.40 -24.90 5.33
N ASN A 170 -5.14 -24.91 5.78
CA ASN A 170 -4.49 -26.04 6.43
C ASN A 170 -4.20 -25.78 7.93
N ALA A 171 -4.71 -24.69 8.49
CA ALA A 171 -4.47 -24.30 9.87
C ALA A 171 -5.80 -24.19 10.63
N PRO A 172 -6.24 -25.26 11.32
CA PRO A 172 -7.35 -25.15 12.26
C PRO A 172 -6.98 -24.13 13.34
N LEU A 173 -7.98 -23.36 13.81
CA LEU A 173 -7.81 -22.56 15.02
C LEU A 173 -7.76 -23.50 16.24
N GLN A 174 -7.28 -23.00 17.38
CA GLN A 174 -7.14 -23.80 18.60
C GLN A 174 -8.44 -24.52 19.01
N ASP A 175 -9.60 -23.94 18.70
CA ASP A 175 -10.91 -24.47 19.05
C ASP A 175 -11.57 -25.31 17.95
N GLU A 176 -10.89 -25.57 16.83
CA GLU A 176 -11.43 -26.32 15.69
C GLU A 176 -10.87 -27.73 15.57
N VAL A 177 -11.76 -28.71 15.38
CA VAL A 177 -11.37 -30.10 15.14
C VAL A 177 -11.19 -30.36 13.65
N GLY A 178 -9.94 -30.47 13.22
CA GLY A 178 -9.56 -30.97 11.89
C GLY A 178 -9.51 -29.91 10.77
N THR A 179 -8.91 -30.29 9.64
CA THR A 179 -8.64 -29.39 8.50
C THR A 179 -9.89 -29.01 7.69
N GLN A 180 -11.02 -29.71 7.89
CA GLN A 180 -12.28 -29.42 7.20
C GLN A 180 -12.85 -28.05 7.60
N ALA A 181 -12.76 -27.65 8.87
CA ALA A 181 -13.21 -26.35 9.35
C ALA A 181 -12.38 -25.20 8.76
N ALA A 182 -11.05 -25.37 8.72
CA ALA A 182 -10.15 -24.42 8.06
C ALA A 182 -10.45 -24.26 6.56
N ALA A 183 -10.72 -25.35 5.86
CA ALA A 183 -11.12 -25.31 4.45
C ALA A 183 -12.50 -24.64 4.25
N ALA A 184 -13.45 -24.84 5.17
CA ALA A 184 -14.75 -24.18 5.14
C ALA A 184 -14.64 -22.66 5.33
N ARG A 185 -13.83 -22.20 6.31
CA ARG A 185 -13.53 -20.77 6.52
C ARG A 185 -12.88 -20.14 5.30
N TYR A 186 -11.87 -20.79 4.73
CA TYR A 186 -11.23 -20.34 3.49
C TYR A 186 -12.26 -20.20 2.34
N LYS A 187 -13.08 -21.22 2.09
CA LYS A 187 -14.13 -21.17 1.06
C LYS A 187 -15.18 -20.09 1.35
N SER A 188 -15.49 -19.83 2.62
CA SER A 188 -16.38 -18.74 3.01
C SER A 188 -15.77 -17.39 2.62
N GLY A 189 -14.51 -17.14 2.99
CA GLY A 189 -13.82 -15.90 2.65
C GLY A 189 -13.68 -15.67 1.14
N VAL A 190 -13.41 -16.73 0.37
CA VAL A 190 -13.38 -16.65 -1.10
C VAL A 190 -14.74 -16.25 -1.67
N ARG A 191 -15.84 -16.80 -1.15
CA ARG A 191 -17.20 -16.45 -1.58
C ARG A 191 -17.61 -15.02 -1.20
N GLN A 192 -17.11 -14.52 -0.08
CA GLN A 192 -17.41 -13.17 0.41
C GLN A 192 -16.54 -12.09 -0.21
N ARG A 193 -15.40 -12.45 -0.84
CA ARG A 193 -14.39 -11.49 -1.35
C ARG A 193 -14.99 -10.38 -2.20
N GLU A 194 -15.81 -10.71 -3.19
CA GLU A 194 -16.38 -9.69 -4.08
C GLU A 194 -17.29 -8.71 -3.33
N ARG A 195 -18.12 -9.22 -2.41
CA ARG A 195 -18.98 -8.37 -1.57
C ARG A 195 -18.15 -7.50 -0.63
N PHE A 196 -17.10 -8.09 -0.06
CA PHE A 196 -16.15 -7.39 0.81
C PHE A 196 -15.46 -6.24 0.08
N ASP A 197 -14.91 -6.48 -1.11
CA ASP A 197 -14.27 -5.46 -1.91
C ASP A 197 -15.26 -4.35 -2.32
N LYS A 198 -16.52 -4.71 -2.62
CA LYS A 198 -17.59 -3.72 -2.91
C LYS A 198 -17.92 -2.86 -1.68
N GLU A 199 -18.02 -3.43 -0.49
CA GLU A 199 -18.30 -2.66 0.73
C GLU A 199 -17.14 -1.75 1.12
N VAL A 200 -15.90 -2.23 1.04
CA VAL A 200 -14.71 -1.39 1.26
C VAL A 200 -14.68 -0.22 0.27
N ASN A 201 -14.88 -0.49 -1.02
CA ASN A 201 -14.94 0.56 -2.03
C ASN A 201 -16.08 1.55 -1.77
N ARG A 202 -17.25 1.08 -1.35
CA ARG A 202 -18.40 1.95 -1.05
C ARG A 202 -18.12 2.90 0.11
N ILE A 203 -17.55 2.40 1.21
CA ILE A 203 -17.17 3.25 2.36
C ILE A 203 -16.08 4.24 1.91
N LEU A 204 -15.07 3.74 1.20
CA LEU A 204 -13.95 4.55 0.73
C LEU A 204 -14.39 5.66 -0.22
N THR A 205 -15.24 5.37 -1.22
CA THR A 205 -15.79 6.37 -2.14
C THR A 205 -16.55 7.44 -1.38
N LYS A 206 -17.40 7.07 -0.41
CA LYS A 206 -18.11 8.04 0.42
C LYS A 206 -17.12 8.96 1.16
N GLU A 207 -16.13 8.39 1.86
CA GLU A 207 -15.18 9.18 2.64
C GLU A 207 -14.25 10.04 1.76
N VAL A 208 -13.84 9.54 0.60
CA VAL A 208 -13.05 10.33 -0.36
C VAL A 208 -13.89 11.47 -0.94
N THR A 209 -15.15 11.24 -1.31
CA THR A 209 -16.03 12.32 -1.77
C THR A 209 -16.23 13.39 -0.69
N GLU A 210 -16.54 12.98 0.54
CA GLU A 210 -16.69 13.91 1.67
C GLU A 210 -15.40 14.70 1.95
N PHE A 211 -14.22 14.07 1.80
CA PHE A 211 -12.95 14.77 1.92
C PHE A 211 -12.81 15.89 0.89
N HIS A 212 -13.19 15.63 -0.37
CA HIS A 212 -13.12 16.64 -1.43
C HIS A 212 -14.19 17.73 -1.27
N GLU A 213 -15.42 17.36 -0.94
CA GLU A 213 -16.53 18.30 -0.75
C GLU A 213 -16.36 19.14 0.52
N GLY A 214 -15.79 18.57 1.57
CA GLY A 214 -15.47 19.22 2.84
C GLY A 214 -14.19 20.06 2.81
N LEU A 215 -13.77 20.54 1.63
CA LEU A 215 -12.57 21.37 1.43
C LEU A 215 -11.29 20.76 2.03
N PHE A 216 -11.12 19.45 1.88
CA PHE A 216 -9.93 18.71 2.30
C PHE A 216 -9.68 18.74 3.81
N THR A 217 -10.73 18.59 4.63
CA THR A 217 -10.62 18.52 6.09
C THR A 217 -10.24 17.12 6.61
N PRO A 218 -9.52 16.99 7.74
CA PRO A 218 -9.03 15.70 8.23
C PRO A 218 -10.11 14.80 8.88
N VAL A 219 -11.38 15.21 8.89
CA VAL A 219 -12.48 14.54 9.63
C VAL A 219 -12.66 13.08 9.21
N VAL A 220 -12.27 12.73 7.99
CA VAL A 220 -12.33 11.36 7.47
C VAL A 220 -11.24 10.45 8.05
N LEU A 221 -10.14 11.00 8.55
CA LEU A 221 -9.05 10.24 9.17
C LEU A 221 -9.34 9.95 10.65
N PHE A 222 -8.66 8.94 11.19
CA PHE A 222 -8.81 8.57 12.60
C PHE A 222 -8.28 9.70 13.50
N PRO A 223 -9.10 10.25 14.42
CA PRO A 223 -8.74 11.43 15.19
C PRO A 223 -7.98 11.07 16.49
N GLU A 224 -7.38 12.07 17.12
CA GLU A 224 -6.72 11.94 18.43
C GLU A 224 -7.70 12.12 19.61
N GLN A 225 -8.83 12.79 19.38
CA GLN A 225 -9.87 13.08 20.37
C GLN A 225 -11.24 12.77 19.77
N ASP A 226 -12.26 12.66 20.61
CA ASP A 226 -13.63 12.36 20.21
C ASP A 226 -13.73 11.04 19.41
N ILE A 227 -12.89 10.06 19.75
CA ILE A 227 -12.76 8.80 19.00
C ILE A 227 -14.08 8.02 19.06
N ALA A 228 -14.80 8.07 20.17
CA ALA A 228 -16.11 7.45 20.30
C ALA A 228 -17.10 8.00 19.26
N ILE A 229 -17.17 9.32 19.11
CA ILE A 229 -18.05 10.00 18.14
C ILE A 229 -17.62 9.63 16.72
N TRP A 230 -16.33 9.66 16.45
CA TRP A 230 -15.82 9.26 15.14
C TRP A 230 -16.18 7.80 14.81
N LEU A 231 -16.06 6.88 15.76
CA LEU A 231 -16.41 5.47 15.57
C LEU A 231 -17.91 5.28 15.33
N THR A 232 -18.80 5.98 16.05
CA THR A 232 -20.25 5.85 15.84
C THR A 232 -20.66 6.31 14.45
N GLU A 233 -20.05 7.37 13.93
CA GLU A 233 -20.36 7.92 12.61
C GLU A 233 -19.69 7.16 11.46
N ARG A 234 -18.41 6.81 11.61
CA ARG A 234 -17.56 6.29 10.53
C ARG A 234 -17.44 4.77 10.53
N ARG A 235 -17.46 4.13 11.69
CA ARG A 235 -17.25 2.68 11.85
C ARG A 235 -18.34 2.07 12.76
N PRO A 236 -19.63 2.22 12.42
CA PRO A 236 -20.74 1.89 13.32
C PRO A 236 -20.81 0.40 13.70
N LEU A 237 -20.39 -0.52 12.81
CA LEU A 237 -20.36 -1.94 13.18
C LEU A 237 -19.24 -2.23 14.17
N LEU A 238 -18.08 -1.61 14.00
CA LEU A 238 -17.00 -1.73 14.98
C LEU A 238 -17.39 -1.14 16.33
N TRP A 239 -18.06 0.02 16.34
CA TRP A 239 -18.61 0.62 17.56
C TRP A 239 -19.58 -0.33 18.29
N ARG A 240 -20.48 -0.98 17.54
CA ARG A 240 -21.42 -1.96 18.10
C ARG A 240 -20.68 -3.14 18.72
N LEU A 241 -19.69 -3.70 18.02
CA LEU A 241 -18.88 -4.83 18.53
C LEU A 241 -18.09 -4.47 19.80
N LEU A 242 -17.59 -3.24 19.91
CA LEU A 242 -16.95 -2.75 21.14
C LEU A 242 -17.95 -2.64 22.29
N SER A 243 -19.15 -2.12 22.00
CA SER A 243 -20.22 -1.96 23.00
C SER A 243 -20.68 -3.32 23.56
N GLU A 244 -20.71 -4.37 22.73
CA GLU A 244 -21.04 -5.74 23.13
C GLU A 244 -20.01 -6.35 24.11
N ARG A 245 -18.78 -5.81 24.17
CA ARG A 245 -17.74 -6.23 25.13
C ARG A 245 -17.87 -5.57 26.51
N GLN A 246 -18.82 -4.64 26.70
CA GLN A 246 -19.07 -3.95 27.98
C GLN A 246 -17.84 -3.24 28.58
N GLN A 247 -16.90 -2.82 27.73
CA GLN A 247 -15.74 -2.03 28.14
C GLN A 247 -16.02 -0.54 27.85
N GLU A 248 -15.72 0.32 28.82
CA GLU A 248 -15.86 1.76 28.65
C GLU A 248 -14.77 2.29 27.71
N LEU A 249 -15.17 2.85 26.57
CA LEU A 249 -14.27 3.42 25.58
C LEU A 249 -14.08 4.91 25.85
N ASN A 250 -12.82 5.34 25.91
CA ASN A 250 -12.41 6.73 25.92
C ASN A 250 -11.18 6.92 25.03
N ASP A 251 -10.80 8.17 24.75
CA ASP A 251 -9.72 8.47 23.81
C ASP A 251 -8.37 7.85 24.22
N GLY A 252 -8.13 7.69 25.53
CA GLY A 252 -6.89 7.11 26.06
C GLY A 252 -6.77 5.59 25.91
N ASN A 253 -7.89 4.86 25.80
CA ASN A 253 -7.88 3.40 25.66
C ASN A 253 -8.40 2.89 24.30
N ALA A 254 -9.00 3.75 23.47
CA ALA A 254 -9.71 3.36 22.26
C ALA A 254 -8.84 2.54 21.29
N VAL A 255 -7.59 2.97 21.05
CA VAL A 255 -6.67 2.25 20.16
C VAL A 255 -6.38 0.85 20.68
N SER A 256 -6.16 0.68 21.99
CA SER A 256 -5.92 -0.64 22.58
C SER A 256 -7.14 -1.54 22.40
N LEU A 257 -8.34 -1.03 22.72
CA LEU A 257 -9.58 -1.79 22.58
C LEU A 257 -9.86 -2.20 21.12
N LEU A 258 -9.58 -1.31 20.17
CA LEU A 258 -9.71 -1.60 18.74
C LEU A 258 -8.71 -2.67 18.29
N LEU A 259 -7.46 -2.61 18.75
CA LEU A 259 -6.45 -3.61 18.43
C LEU A 259 -6.78 -4.97 19.08
N ASP A 260 -7.29 -4.99 20.30
CA ASP A 260 -7.74 -6.22 20.97
C ASP A 260 -8.99 -6.82 20.30
N LEU A 261 -9.83 -5.99 19.67
CA LEU A 261 -10.96 -6.45 18.87
C LEU A 261 -10.52 -7.02 17.52
N LEU A 262 -9.65 -6.30 16.80
CA LEU A 262 -9.40 -6.53 15.37
C LEU A 262 -8.12 -7.30 15.09
N HIS A 263 -7.13 -7.15 15.97
CA HIS A 263 -5.76 -7.58 15.75
C HIS A 263 -5.16 -8.21 17.02
N SER A 264 -5.96 -9.03 17.72
CA SER A 264 -5.48 -9.80 18.87
C SER A 264 -4.46 -10.86 18.41
N PRO A 265 -3.31 -10.97 19.11
CA PRO A 265 -2.31 -11.99 18.84
C PRO A 265 -2.68 -13.36 19.43
N ASP A 266 -3.74 -13.46 20.24
CA ASP A 266 -4.08 -14.66 20.99
C ASP A 266 -4.44 -15.83 20.06
N GLY A 267 -3.96 -17.02 20.40
CA GLY A 267 -4.15 -18.23 19.59
C GLY A 267 -3.34 -18.28 18.29
N LEU A 268 -2.49 -17.29 18.00
CA LEU A 268 -1.64 -17.31 16.81
C LEU A 268 -0.34 -18.12 17.00
N PRO A 269 0.21 -18.70 15.91
CA PRO A 269 1.54 -19.30 15.94
C PRO A 269 2.63 -18.31 16.39
N PRO A 270 3.73 -18.76 17.04
CA PRO A 270 4.72 -17.87 17.66
C PRO A 270 5.26 -16.76 16.74
N LYS A 271 5.52 -17.09 15.47
CA LYS A 271 6.02 -16.12 14.48
C LYS A 271 4.97 -15.05 14.12
N ALA A 272 3.71 -15.44 14.01
CA ALA A 272 2.61 -14.50 13.75
C ALA A 272 2.29 -13.66 15.00
N TYR A 273 2.33 -14.27 16.19
CA TYR A 273 2.17 -13.59 17.47
C TYR A 273 3.15 -12.42 17.62
N GLN A 274 4.44 -12.64 17.33
CA GLN A 274 5.46 -11.59 17.41
C GLN A 274 5.18 -10.42 16.45
N ILE A 275 4.83 -10.73 15.20
CA ILE A 275 4.49 -9.72 14.19
C ILE A 275 3.30 -8.88 14.65
N TYR A 276 2.23 -9.52 15.15
CA TYR A 276 1.05 -8.83 15.64
C TYR A 276 1.38 -7.88 16.79
N ARG A 277 2.21 -8.32 17.76
CA ARG A 277 2.62 -7.45 18.86
C ARG A 277 3.46 -6.27 18.41
N GLN A 278 4.37 -6.47 17.45
CA GLN A 278 5.19 -5.39 16.91
C GLN A 278 4.31 -4.35 16.21
N ILE A 279 3.38 -4.80 15.38
CA ILE A 279 2.44 -3.94 14.67
C ILE A 279 1.53 -3.20 15.65
N ASN A 280 0.96 -3.89 16.65
CA ASN A 280 0.08 -3.26 17.63
C ASN A 280 0.80 -2.16 18.43
N ARG A 281 2.03 -2.43 18.87
CA ARG A 281 2.85 -1.42 19.56
C ARG A 281 3.10 -0.20 18.66
N HIS A 282 3.39 -0.45 17.39
CA HIS A 282 3.65 0.61 16.43
C HIS A 282 2.39 1.47 16.16
N LEU A 283 1.23 0.83 16.02
CA LEU A 283 -0.07 1.50 15.87
C LEU A 283 -0.46 2.29 17.13
N GLN A 284 -0.08 1.84 18.32
CA GLN A 284 -0.28 2.62 19.56
C GLN A 284 0.56 3.90 19.57
N GLY A 285 1.78 3.86 19.03
CA GLY A 285 2.63 5.05 18.88
C GLY A 285 2.17 6.00 17.77
N HIS A 286 1.47 5.48 16.76
CA HIS A 286 0.95 6.24 15.62
C HIS A 286 -0.50 5.86 15.30
N PRO A 287 -1.49 6.28 16.13
CA PRO A 287 -2.89 5.85 16.02
C PRO A 287 -3.51 6.06 14.64
N LEU A 288 -3.15 7.15 13.96
CA LEU A 288 -3.62 7.47 12.61
C LEU A 288 -3.45 6.30 11.61
N LEU A 289 -2.37 5.53 11.75
CA LEU A 289 -2.04 4.41 10.86
C LEU A 289 -3.03 3.24 10.97
N ILE A 290 -3.92 3.21 11.97
CA ILE A 290 -4.94 2.16 12.11
C ILE A 290 -6.04 2.30 11.05
N TRP A 291 -6.18 3.47 10.42
CA TRP A 291 -7.32 3.81 9.56
C TRP A 291 -7.59 2.79 8.43
N PRO A 292 -6.60 2.31 7.65
CA PRO A 292 -6.85 1.29 6.63
C PRO A 292 -7.36 -0.03 7.20
N MET A 293 -6.92 -0.41 8.40
CA MET A 293 -7.40 -1.62 9.08
C MET A 293 -8.87 -1.47 9.50
N LEU A 294 -9.24 -0.32 10.06
CA LEU A 294 -10.64 -0.04 10.45
C LEU A 294 -11.57 -0.05 9.23
N MET A 295 -11.13 0.54 8.12
CA MET A 295 -11.87 0.53 6.85
C MET A 295 -12.18 -0.91 6.39
N ARG A 296 -11.16 -1.77 6.36
CA ARG A 296 -11.33 -3.18 5.99
C ARG A 296 -12.17 -3.96 6.98
N ALA A 297 -11.97 -3.75 8.27
CA ALA A 297 -12.76 -4.45 9.28
C ALA A 297 -14.24 -4.09 9.15
N GLU A 298 -14.57 -2.81 9.05
CA GLU A 298 -15.95 -2.34 8.85
C GLU A 298 -16.55 -2.91 7.56
N GLY A 299 -15.82 -2.90 6.44
CA GLY A 299 -16.28 -3.49 5.18
C GLY A 299 -16.55 -4.99 5.29
N TRP A 300 -15.72 -5.71 6.04
CA TRP A 300 -15.91 -7.14 6.27
C TRP A 300 -17.16 -7.44 7.09
N TYR A 301 -17.40 -6.70 8.17
CA TYR A 301 -18.58 -6.94 9.03
C TYR A 301 -19.92 -6.59 8.34
N ARG A 302 -19.90 -5.93 7.18
CA ARG A 302 -21.08 -5.68 6.33
C ARG A 302 -21.41 -6.84 5.38
N CYS A 303 -20.55 -7.86 5.31
CA CYS A 303 -20.68 -9.00 4.40
C CYS A 303 -21.50 -10.16 4.98
#